data_AF-A0A165H0E7-F1
#
_entry.id   AF-A0A165H0E7-F1
#
_cell.length_a   1.000
_cell.length_b   1.000
_cell.length_c   1.000
_cell.angle_alpha   90.00
_cell.angle_beta   90.00
_cell.angle_gamma   90.00
#
_symmetry.space_group_name_H-M   'P 1'
#
loop_
_entity.id
_entity.type
_entity.pdbx_description
1 polymer ?
#
loop_
_entity_poly.entity_id
_entity_poly.type
_entity_poly.pdbx_seq_one_letter_code
_entity_poly.pdbx_strand_id
1 'polypeptide(L)'
;MSGREIGVLAMVMFGSLTQVQLVWNMADLFMGTMAIINLVAILLLGKVAYSVLEDFIVQRRRGMNPDFHASTISGLKGAECWEDRERG
;
A
#
# COMPACT_ATOMS: atom_id res chain seq x y z
N MET A 1 -16.03 21.47 32.02
CA MET A 1 -15.27 21.45 30.76
C MET A 1 -14.18 20.41 30.88
N SER A 2 -14.32 19.32 30.14
CA SER A 2 -13.36 18.22 30.12
C SER A 2 -12.14 18.64 29.29
N GLY A 3 -10.91 18.27 29.70
CA GLY A 3 -9.66 18.76 29.07
C GLY A 3 -9.54 18.52 27.55
N ARG A 4 -10.31 17.58 27.01
CA ARG A 4 -10.44 17.32 25.56
C ARG A 4 -11.11 18.47 24.78
N GLU A 5 -12.09 19.15 25.37
CA GLU A 5 -12.79 20.29 24.76
C GLU A 5 -11.84 21.50 24.63
N ILE A 6 -10.99 21.70 25.64
CA ILE A 6 -9.98 22.76 25.67
C ILE A 6 -8.91 22.50 24.60
N GLY A 7 -8.46 21.26 24.45
CA GLY A 7 -7.51 20.86 23.41
C GLY A 7 -8.05 21.10 21.99
N VAL A 8 -9.31 20.76 21.74
CA VAL A 8 -9.96 21.01 20.44
C VAL A 8 -10.11 22.52 20.19
N LEU A 9 -10.60 23.28 21.16
CA LEU A 9 -10.73 24.74 21.04
C LEU A 9 -9.39 25.43 20.77
N ALA A 10 -8.31 25.01 21.45
CA ALA A 10 -6.98 25.55 21.24
C ALA A 10 -6.44 25.24 19.83
N MET A 11 -6.63 24.01 19.34
CA MET A 11 -6.27 23.62 17.97
C MET A 11 -7.04 24.41 16.91
N VAL A 12 -8.33 24.65 17.11
CA VAL A 12 -9.16 25.43 16.19
C VAL A 12 -8.74 26.90 16.16
N MET A 13 -8.50 27.51 17.33
CA MET A 13 -8.01 28.88 17.42
C MET A 13 -6.61 29.02 16.80
N PHE A 14 -5.71 28.07 17.07
CA PHE A 14 -4.39 28.02 16.46
C PHE A 14 -4.48 27.88 14.93
N GLY A 15 -5.32 26.97 14.43
CA GLY A 15 -5.56 26.80 13.00
C GLY A 15 -6.15 28.05 12.33
N SER A 16 -7.03 28.79 13.02
CA SER A 16 -7.58 30.06 12.54
C SER A 16 -6.56 31.21 12.52
N LEU A 17 -5.54 31.15 13.37
CA LEU A 17 -4.42 32.11 13.39
C LEU A 17 -3.33 31.74 12.39
N THR A 18 -3.27 30.47 11.99
CA THR A 18 -2.31 29.96 11.02
C THR A 18 -2.74 30.38 9.62
N GLN A 19 -1.79 30.80 8.77
CA GLN A 19 -2.13 31.13 7.39
C GLN A 19 -2.68 29.90 6.67
N VAL A 20 -3.83 30.05 6.03
CA VAL A 20 -4.47 29.02 5.20
C VAL A 20 -3.46 28.42 4.21
N GLN A 21 -2.57 29.24 3.65
CA GLN A 21 -1.50 28.80 2.75
C GLN A 21 -0.47 27.85 3.41
N LEU A 22 -0.13 28.04 4.68
CA LEU A 22 0.80 27.16 5.37
C LEU A 22 0.20 25.75 5.53
N VAL A 23 -1.10 25.67 5.84
CA VAL A 23 -1.83 24.40 5.98
C VAL A 23 -1.90 23.67 4.64
N TRP A 24 -2.22 24.38 3.55
CA TRP A 24 -2.22 23.79 2.21
C TRP A 24 -0.83 23.31 1.79
N ASN A 25 0.22 24.10 2.00
CA ASN A 25 1.59 23.70 1.70
C ASN A 25 2.03 22.45 2.49
N MET A 26 1.62 22.34 3.76
CA MET A 26 1.86 21.14 4.57
C MET A 26 1.07 19.94 4.03
N ALA A 27 -0.21 20.13 3.68
CA ALA A 27 -1.05 19.08 3.12
C ALA A 27 -0.48 18.56 1.79
N ASP A 28 -0.04 19.45 0.90
CA ASP A 28 0.57 19.09 -0.38
C ASP A 28 1.89 18.34 -0.18
N LEU A 29 2.70 18.75 0.80
CA LEU A 29 3.94 18.04 1.16
C LEU A 29 3.66 16.60 1.62
N PHE A 30 2.71 16.41 2.53
CA PHE A 30 2.35 15.07 3.00
C PHE A 30 1.69 14.23 1.91
N MET A 31 0.85 14.84 1.06
CA MET A 31 0.24 14.17 -0.09
C MET A 31 1.32 13.68 -1.08
N GLY A 32 2.27 14.53 -1.41
CA GLY A 32 3.42 14.19 -2.25
C GLY A 32 4.29 13.10 -1.61
N THR A 33 4.59 13.22 -0.32
CA THR A 33 5.40 12.23 0.40
C THR A 33 4.75 10.85 0.41
N MET A 34 3.44 10.78 0.69
CA MET A 34 2.68 9.54 0.66
C MET A 34 2.67 8.92 -0.75
N ALA A 35 2.44 9.74 -1.77
CA ALA A 35 2.46 9.29 -3.16
C ALA A 35 3.84 8.73 -3.56
N ILE A 36 4.93 9.40 -3.17
CA ILE A 36 6.30 8.95 -3.46
C ILE A 36 6.59 7.61 -2.77
N ILE A 37 6.27 7.47 -1.49
CA ILE A 37 6.49 6.21 -0.75
C ILE A 37 5.74 5.06 -1.42
N ASN A 38 4.46 5.26 -1.75
CA ASN A 38 3.65 4.24 -2.43
C ASN A 38 4.19 3.92 -3.83
N LEU A 39 4.62 4.93 -4.58
CA LEU A 39 5.21 4.72 -5.91
C LEU A 39 6.49 3.89 -5.82
N VAL A 40 7.38 4.19 -4.88
CA VAL A 40 8.60 3.41 -4.65
C VAL A 40 8.26 1.98 -4.24
N ALA A 41 7.29 1.79 -3.34
CA ALA A 41 6.84 0.46 -2.95
C ALA A 41 6.34 -0.36 -4.15
N ILE A 42 5.50 0.23 -5.01
CA ILE A 42 4.99 -0.41 -6.23
C ILE A 42 6.14 -0.75 -7.19
N LEU A 43 7.13 0.13 -7.36
CA LEU A 43 8.28 -0.13 -8.23
C LEU A 43 9.14 -1.29 -7.71
N LEU A 44 9.37 -1.38 -6.40
CA LEU A 44 10.10 -2.48 -5.77
C LEU A 44 9.33 -3.81 -5.87
N LEU A 45 8.01 -3.77 -5.66
CA LEU A 45 7.13 -4.93 -5.78
C LEU A 45 6.87 -5.33 -7.23
N GLY A 46 7.06 -4.42 -8.20
CA GLY A 46 6.66 -4.57 -9.59
C GLY A 46 7.28 -5.79 -10.28
N LYS A 47 8.54 -6.13 -9.95
CA LYS A 47 9.20 -7.33 -10.48
C LYS A 47 8.47 -8.61 -10.06
N VAL A 48 8.10 -8.70 -8.79
CA VAL A 48 7.39 -9.87 -8.23
C VAL A 48 5.95 -9.90 -8.74
N ALA A 49 5.26 -8.76 -8.75
CA ALA A 49 3.90 -8.63 -9.24
C ALA A 49 3.78 -9.05 -10.72
N TYR A 50 4.78 -8.71 -11.55
CA TYR A 50 4.82 -9.14 -12.94
C TYR A 50 4.98 -10.66 -13.07
N SER A 51 5.89 -11.28 -12.31
CA SER A 51 6.06 -12.74 -12.31
C SER A 51 4.78 -13.48 -11.88
N VAL A 52 4.09 -12.96 -10.87
CA VAL A 52 2.79 -13.50 -10.41
C VAL A 52 1.75 -13.41 -11.52
N LEU A 53 1.69 -12.26 -12.20
CA LEU A 53 0.74 -12.02 -13.28
C LEU A 53 1.00 -12.91 -14.49
N GLU A 54 2.27 -13.12 -14.84
CA GLU A 54 2.66 -14.01 -15.93
C GLU A 54 2.24 -15.45 -15.65
N ASP A 55 2.49 -15.96 -14.45
CA ASP A 55 2.07 -17.30 -14.02
C ASP A 55 0.54 -17.45 -14.11
N PHE A 56 -0.21 -16.48 -13.57
CA PHE A 56 -1.67 -16.46 -13.68
C PHE A 56 -2.16 -16.50 -15.14
N ILE A 57 -1.55 -15.70 -16.02
CA ILE A 57 -1.89 -15.66 -17.45
C ILE A 57 -1.60 -17.01 -18.11
N VAL A 58 -0.46 -17.64 -17.81
CA VAL A 58 -0.09 -18.95 -18.35
C VAL A 58 -1.08 -20.03 -17.90
N GLN A 59 -1.42 -20.07 -16.61
CA GLN A 59 -2.41 -21.01 -16.07
C GLN A 59 -3.77 -20.84 -16.74
N ARG A 60 -4.25 -19.59 -16.85
CA ARG A 60 -5.52 -19.26 -17.51
C ARG A 60 -5.52 -19.62 -18.99
N ARG A 61 -4.43 -19.38 -19.72
CA ARG A 61 -4.30 -19.75 -21.15
C ARG A 61 -4.30 -21.26 -21.38
N ARG A 62 -3.84 -22.04 -20.41
CA ARG A 62 -3.87 -23.52 -20.45
C ARG A 62 -5.26 -24.10 -20.15
N GLY A 63 -6.27 -23.27 -19.90
CA GLY A 63 -7.61 -23.71 -19.54
C GLY A 63 -7.70 -24.33 -18.14
N MET A 64 -6.67 -24.14 -17.31
CA MET A 64 -6.65 -24.59 -15.92
C MET A 64 -7.33 -23.53 -15.04
N ASN A 65 -7.91 -23.95 -13.92
CA ASN A 65 -8.31 -23.02 -12.88
C ASN A 65 -7.05 -22.46 -12.22
N PRO A 66 -6.79 -21.15 -12.30
CA PRO A 66 -5.56 -20.57 -11.78
C PRO A 66 -5.51 -20.70 -10.25
N ASP A 67 -4.48 -21.36 -9.74
CA ASP A 67 -4.20 -21.49 -8.32
C ASP A 67 -2.80 -20.94 -8.03
N PHE A 68 -2.71 -20.03 -7.06
CA PHE A 68 -1.48 -19.29 -6.75
C PHE A 68 -0.69 -20.02 -5.68
N HIS A 69 0.52 -20.47 -5.99
CA HIS A 69 1.46 -21.06 -5.04
C HIS A 69 2.72 -20.21 -4.94
N ALA A 70 3.11 -19.83 -3.72
CA ALA A 70 4.24 -18.93 -3.49
C ALA A 70 5.58 -19.53 -3.97
N SER A 71 5.71 -20.86 -3.97
CA SER A 71 6.86 -21.64 -4.44
C SER A 71 7.12 -21.51 -5.94
N THR A 72 6.08 -21.23 -6.74
CA THR A 72 6.16 -21.20 -8.22
C THR A 72 6.85 -19.91 -8.71
N ILE A 73 6.92 -18.87 -7.88
CA ILE A 73 7.46 -17.56 -8.25
C ILE A 73 8.88 -17.41 -7.72
N SER A 74 9.85 -17.40 -8.65
CA SER A 74 11.26 -17.24 -8.32
C SER A 74 11.53 -15.89 -7.65
N GLY A 75 11.99 -15.92 -6.40
CA GLY A 75 12.39 -14.73 -5.64
C GLY A 75 11.34 -14.16 -4.68
N LEU A 76 10.14 -14.76 -4.61
CA LEU A 76 9.15 -14.42 -3.58
C LEU A 76 9.61 -14.99 -2.23
N LYS A 77 9.86 -14.12 -1.24
CA LYS A 77 10.23 -14.48 0.13
C LYS A 77 9.27 -13.80 1.10
N GLY A 78 8.86 -14.50 2.15
CA GLY A 78 7.98 -13.94 3.19
C GLY A 78 6.47 -14.06 2.91
N ALA A 79 6.06 -14.95 2.00
CA ALA A 79 4.66 -15.34 1.89
C ALA A 79 4.34 -16.31 3.04
N GLU A 80 3.59 -15.87 4.05
CA GLU A 80 3.11 -16.71 5.17
C GLU A 80 1.90 -17.59 4.78
N CYS A 81 1.25 -17.27 3.66
CA CYS A 81 0.08 -17.98 3.15
C CYS A 81 0.37 -18.49 1.74
N TRP A 82 -0.38 -19.52 1.31
CA TRP A 82 -0.22 -20.20 0.01
C TRP A 82 1.10 -20.97 -0.16
N GLU A 83 1.53 -21.66 0.91
CA GLU A 83 2.50 -22.74 0.85
C GLU A 83 1.92 -23.98 0.12
N ASP A 84 2.79 -24.82 -0.43
CA ASP A 84 2.44 -25.99 -1.23
C ASP A 84 1.58 -26.98 -0.42
N ARG A 85 0.25 -26.88 -0.53
CA ARG A 85 -0.64 -27.95 -0.10
C ARG A 85 -0.67 -29.02 -1.19
N GLU A 86 -0.40 -30.26 -0.79
CA GLU A 86 -0.32 -31.43 -1.67
C GLU A 86 -1.44 -31.44 -2.71
N ARG A 87 -1.06 -31.52 -4.00
CA ARG A 87 -1.99 -31.66 -5.12
C ARG A 87 -2.70 -33.01 -5.01
N GLY A 88 -3.91 -33.00 -4.45
CA GLY A 88 -4.87 -34.11 -4.53
C GLY A 88 -5.50 -34.21 -5.92
#